data_AF-A0A073CJF7-F1
#
_entry.id   AF-A0A073CJF7-F1
#
_cell.length_a   1.000
_cell.length_b   1.000
_cell.length_c   1.000
_cell.angle_alpha   90.00
_cell.angle_beta   90.00
_cell.angle_gamma   90.00
#
_symmetry.space_group_name_H-M   'P 1'
#
loop_
_entity.id
_entity.type
_entity.pdbx_description
1 polymer ?
#
loop_
_entity_poly.entity_id
_entity_poly.type
_entity_poly.pdbx_seq_one_letter_code
_entity_poly.pdbx_strand_id
1 'polypeptide(L)'
;MPSQKAQKIDLNGDYPCPCRRKGRLVPIALTEAFGCDRCQQIFVVDESGYCLEQLATHYPYKQAWHWTGHQWNKASPGLKAHYLPMALGMLLVPLVIWLPLALYSPGPNLVLWAMVAIVLAMLPALMVWLAYRR
;
A
#
# COMPACT_ATOMS: atom_id res chain seq x y z
N MET A 1 -14.27 -19.20 0.72
CA MET A 1 -13.16 -19.26 1.69
C MET A 1 -13.63 -18.55 2.95
N PRO A 2 -13.63 -19.20 4.13
CA PRO A 2 -14.16 -18.58 5.34
C PRO A 2 -13.35 -17.33 5.64
N SER A 3 -14.04 -16.19 5.76
CA SER A 3 -13.48 -14.91 6.16
C SER A 3 -12.88 -15.08 7.55
N GLN A 4 -11.56 -15.28 7.63
CA GLN A 4 -10.83 -15.29 8.89
C GLN A 4 -10.90 -13.87 9.44
N LYS A 5 -11.89 -13.60 10.29
CA LYS A 5 -12.05 -12.31 10.96
C LYS A 5 -10.74 -11.98 11.67
N ALA A 6 -10.18 -10.82 11.38
CA ALA A 6 -9.05 -10.28 12.12
C ALA A 6 -9.45 -10.17 13.59
N GLN A 7 -8.64 -10.74 14.48
CA GLN A 7 -8.85 -10.65 15.91
C GLN A 7 -8.09 -9.43 16.45
N LYS A 8 -8.70 -8.73 17.42
CA LYS A 8 -8.03 -7.62 18.10
C LYS A 8 -6.78 -8.13 18.81
N ILE A 9 -5.67 -7.40 18.64
CA ILE A 9 -4.38 -7.71 19.25
C ILE A 9 -4.42 -7.16 20.69
N ASP A 10 -4.14 -8.03 21.67
CA ASP A 10 -4.05 -7.66 23.08
C ASP A 10 -2.58 -7.44 23.45
N LEU A 11 -2.23 -6.29 24.02
CA LEU A 11 -0.86 -5.98 24.43
C LEU A 11 -0.29 -6.99 25.45
N ASN A 12 -1.15 -7.61 26.25
CA ASN A 12 -0.73 -8.62 27.22
C ASN A 12 -0.69 -10.06 26.63
N GLY A 13 -1.01 -10.20 25.35
CA GLY A 13 -1.01 -11.48 24.66
C GLY A 13 0.40 -11.99 24.32
N ASP A 14 0.56 -13.30 24.36
CA ASP A 14 1.78 -13.95 23.84
C ASP A 14 1.58 -14.28 22.36
N TYR A 15 2.32 -13.58 21.49
CA TYR A 15 2.26 -13.78 20.05
C TYR A 15 3.62 -14.20 19.48
N PRO A 16 3.63 -15.15 18.52
CA PRO A 16 4.86 -15.53 17.83
C PRO A 16 5.35 -14.38 16.94
N CYS A 17 6.63 -14.31 16.66
CA CYS A 17 7.16 -13.29 15.76
C CYS A 17 6.74 -13.54 14.28
N PRO A 18 6.25 -12.52 13.55
CA PRO A 18 5.92 -12.63 12.12
C PRO A 18 7.14 -12.93 11.23
N CYS A 19 8.37 -12.64 11.67
CA CYS A 19 9.62 -12.89 10.93
C CYS A 19 10.06 -14.36 10.90
N ARG A 20 9.25 -15.30 11.42
CA ARG A 20 9.49 -16.76 11.46
C ARG A 20 10.76 -17.22 12.22
N ARG A 21 11.45 -16.34 12.97
CA ARG A 21 12.69 -16.67 13.71
C ARG A 21 12.47 -17.31 15.09
N LYS A 22 11.35 -18.01 15.33
CA LYS A 22 10.96 -18.59 16.64
C LYS A 22 11.00 -17.60 17.83
N GLY A 23 10.98 -16.30 17.56
CA GLY A 23 10.89 -15.26 18.60
C GLY A 23 9.45 -15.05 19.06
N ARG A 24 9.30 -14.34 20.17
CA ARG A 24 8.01 -13.90 20.73
C ARG A 24 7.97 -12.38 20.76
N LEU A 25 6.77 -11.84 20.58
CA LEU A 25 6.50 -10.42 20.73
C LEU A 25 6.31 -10.12 22.21
N VAL A 26 7.11 -9.20 22.72
CA VAL A 26 7.09 -8.73 24.11
C VAL A 26 6.58 -7.29 24.11
N PRO A 27 5.56 -6.95 24.91
CA PRO A 27 5.05 -5.59 24.97
C PRO A 27 6.10 -4.63 25.53
N ILE A 28 6.19 -3.45 24.94
CA ILE A 28 7.04 -2.36 25.43
C ILE A 28 6.16 -1.50 26.34
N ALA A 29 6.49 -1.49 27.63
CA ALA A 29 5.71 -0.77 28.63
C ALA A 29 5.49 0.70 28.23
N LEU A 30 4.27 1.20 28.48
CA LEU A 30 3.84 2.58 28.19
C LEU A 30 3.73 2.92 26.69
N THR A 31 3.73 1.91 25.80
CA THR A 31 3.51 2.10 24.37
C THR A 31 2.59 1.03 23.80
N GLU A 32 1.84 1.37 22.75
CA GLU A 32 1.05 0.42 21.95
C GLU A 32 1.97 -0.36 20.98
N ALA A 33 3.11 -0.85 21.47
CA ALA A 33 4.16 -1.45 20.66
C ALA A 33 4.71 -2.75 21.27
N PHE A 34 5.16 -3.63 20.39
CA PHE A 34 5.81 -4.88 20.69
C PHE A 34 7.26 -4.88 20.18
N GLY A 35 8.18 -5.40 20.99
CA GLY A 35 9.53 -5.75 20.58
C GLY A 35 9.66 -7.26 20.43
N CYS A 36 10.28 -7.74 19.33
CA CYS A 36 10.66 -9.15 19.23
C CYS A 36 11.94 -9.43 20.06
N ASP A 37 11.90 -10.42 20.96
CA ASP A 37 13.02 -10.86 21.80
C ASP A 37 14.26 -11.34 21.02
N ARG A 38 14.06 -11.93 19.84
CA ARG A 38 15.14 -12.47 18.98
C ARG A 38 15.56 -11.54 17.85
N CYS A 39 14.59 -10.81 17.30
CA CYS A 39 14.74 -10.03 16.08
C CYS A 39 15.12 -8.58 16.37
N GLN A 40 14.84 -8.11 17.59
CA GLN A 40 14.95 -6.71 18.01
C GLN A 40 14.26 -5.71 17.07
N GLN A 41 13.22 -6.18 16.36
CA GLN A 41 12.36 -5.32 15.56
C GLN A 41 11.18 -4.87 16.40
N ILE A 42 10.82 -3.61 16.23
CA ILE A 42 9.69 -2.97 16.89
C ILE A 42 8.49 -3.04 15.93
N PHE A 43 7.37 -3.47 16.48
CA PHE A 43 6.09 -3.53 15.81
C PHE A 43 5.11 -2.68 16.59
N VAL A 44 4.34 -1.84 15.92
CA VAL A 44 3.33 -0.98 16.55
C VAL A 44 1.97 -1.50 16.20
N VAL A 45 1.08 -1.52 17.19
CA VAL A 45 -0.33 -1.83 16.95
C VAL A 45 -0.96 -0.59 16.32
N ASP A 46 -1.63 -0.78 15.18
CA ASP A 46 -2.40 0.27 14.52
C ASP A 46 -3.52 0.80 15.44
N GLU A 47 -3.99 2.02 15.20
CA GLU A 47 -5.06 2.66 16.01
C GLU A 47 -6.35 1.82 16.05
N SER A 48 -6.61 1.03 15.00
CA SER A 48 -7.74 0.11 14.94
C SER A 48 -7.61 -1.07 15.92
N GLY A 49 -6.39 -1.42 16.34
CA GLY A 49 -6.11 -2.56 17.22
C GLY A 49 -6.12 -3.93 16.52
N TYR A 50 -6.30 -3.99 15.21
CA TYR A 50 -6.40 -5.25 14.45
C TYR A 50 -5.16 -5.56 13.60
N CYS A 51 -4.31 -4.56 13.39
CA CYS A 51 -3.13 -4.64 12.54
C CYS A 51 -1.89 -4.34 13.35
N LEU A 52 -0.84 -5.10 13.05
CA LEU A 52 0.51 -4.91 13.57
C LEU A 52 1.35 -4.31 12.44
N GLU A 53 1.82 -3.08 12.59
CA GLU A 53 2.71 -2.42 11.64
C GLU A 53 4.17 -2.56 12.06
N GLN A 54 5.07 -2.84 11.12
CA GLN A 54 6.50 -2.77 11.39
C GLN A 54 6.98 -1.32 11.47
N LEU A 55 7.70 -0.97 12.55
CA LEU A 55 8.46 0.27 12.60
C LEU A 55 9.76 0.10 11.79
N ALA A 56 9.66 0.24 10.47
CA ALA A 56 10.82 0.22 9.59
C ALA A 56 11.50 1.60 9.58
N THR A 57 12.82 1.64 9.74
CA THR A 57 13.63 2.86 9.59
C THR A 57 13.68 3.35 8.14
N HIS A 58 13.38 2.48 7.17
CA HIS A 58 13.41 2.79 5.74
C HIS A 58 11.99 2.79 5.14
N TYR A 59 11.48 3.98 4.83
CA TYR A 59 10.26 4.22 4.04
C TYR A 59 10.57 3.83 2.58
N PRO A 60 9.77 2.99 1.88
CA PRO A 60 8.33 3.21 1.67
C PRO A 60 7.44 1.95 1.82
N TYR A 61 7.98 0.83 2.30
CA TYR A 61 7.24 -0.44 2.41
C TYR A 61 7.05 -0.83 3.87
N LYS A 62 6.18 -0.11 4.57
CA LYS A 62 5.67 -0.56 5.87
C LYS A 62 4.90 -1.86 5.66
N GLN A 63 5.38 -2.96 6.22
CA GLN A 63 4.65 -4.21 6.24
C GLN A 63 3.70 -4.20 7.42
N ALA A 64 2.46 -4.59 7.18
CA ALA A 64 1.45 -4.77 8.21
C ALA A 64 1.02 -6.23 8.24
N TRP A 65 0.62 -6.73 9.41
CA TRP A 65 0.08 -8.07 9.59
C TRP A 65 -1.19 -8.00 10.42
N HIS A 66 -2.14 -8.89 10.12
CA HIS A 66 -3.30 -9.10 10.95
C HIS A 66 -3.20 -10.47 11.62
N TRP A 67 -3.68 -10.54 12.86
CA TRP A 67 -3.74 -11.79 13.60
C TRP A 67 -5.03 -12.54 13.29
N THR A 68 -4.92 -13.81 12.90
CA THR A 68 -6.08 -14.67 12.58
C THR A 68 -6.45 -15.64 13.70
N GLY A 69 -5.82 -15.53 14.87
CA GLY A 69 -6.01 -16.43 16.02
C GLY A 69 -4.90 -17.48 16.16
N HIS A 70 -4.27 -17.89 15.05
CA HIS A 70 -3.20 -18.89 15.06
C HIS A 70 -1.94 -18.45 14.31
N GLN A 71 -2.07 -17.57 13.32
CA GLN A 71 -0.96 -17.14 12.48
C GLN A 71 -1.06 -15.68 12.09
N TRP A 72 0.09 -15.10 11.78
CA TRP A 72 0.17 -13.80 11.14
C TRP A 72 -0.10 -13.94 9.66
N ASN A 73 -1.03 -13.14 9.17
CA ASN A 73 -1.24 -13.00 7.74
C ASN A 73 -0.92 -11.56 7.32
N LYS A 74 -0.33 -11.40 6.14
CA LYS A 74 0.11 -10.08 5.66
C LYS A 74 -1.13 -9.23 5.39
N ALA A 75 -1.29 -8.14 6.14
CA ALA A 75 -2.21 -7.09 5.76
C ALA A 75 -1.54 -6.37 4.58
N SER A 76 -2.22 -6.34 3.43
CA SER A 76 -1.68 -5.67 2.25
C SER A 76 -1.33 -4.23 2.63
N PRO A 77 -0.10 -3.75 2.36
CA PRO A 77 0.20 -2.35 2.55
C PRO A 77 -0.84 -1.57 1.76
N GLY A 78 -1.59 -0.70 2.45
CA GLY A 78 -2.72 -0.01 1.87
C GLY A 78 -2.38 0.65 0.54
N LEU A 79 -3.42 0.98 -0.22
CA LEU A 79 -3.41 1.57 -1.58
C LEU A 79 -2.32 2.63 -1.86
N LYS A 80 -1.75 3.26 -0.83
CA LYS A 80 -0.53 4.08 -0.85
C LYS A 80 0.65 3.45 -1.61
N ALA A 81 0.86 2.13 -1.55
CA ALA A 81 1.92 1.47 -2.32
C ALA A 81 1.66 1.51 -3.85
N HIS A 82 0.40 1.62 -4.26
CA HIS A 82 0.00 1.79 -5.66
C HIS A 82 0.04 3.26 -6.13
N TYR A 83 0.22 4.23 -5.22
CA TYR A 83 0.26 5.66 -5.60
C TYR A 83 1.42 5.96 -6.56
N LEU A 84 2.61 5.40 -6.29
CA LEU A 84 3.79 5.57 -7.16
C LEU A 84 3.57 5.04 -8.58
N PRO A 85 3.25 3.75 -8.80
CA PRO A 85 3.03 3.25 -10.15
C PRO A 85 1.84 3.92 -10.85
N MET A 86 0.80 4.33 -10.11
CA MET A 86 -0.37 5.00 -10.67
C MET A 86 -0.07 6.46 -11.08
N ALA A 87 0.68 7.21 -10.26
CA ALA A 87 1.16 8.55 -10.60
C ALA A 87 2.16 8.52 -11.76
N LEU A 88 3.07 7.54 -11.78
CA LEU A 88 4.00 7.35 -12.87
C LEU A 88 3.27 7.05 -14.18
N GLY A 89 2.26 6.18 -14.15
CA GLY A 89 1.38 5.90 -15.29
C GLY A 89 0.65 7.14 -15.77
N MET A 90 0.13 7.97 -14.85
CA MET A 90 -0.57 9.21 -15.19
C MET A 90 0.33 10.25 -15.89
N LEU A 91 1.63 10.27 -15.60
CA LEU A 91 2.59 11.18 -16.25
C LEU A 91 3.18 10.58 -17.54
N LEU A 92 3.55 9.30 -17.52
CA LEU A 92 4.21 8.64 -18.65
C LEU A 92 3.25 8.34 -19.81
N VAL A 93 2.01 7.93 -19.52
CA VAL A 93 1.02 7.64 -20.57
C VAL A 93 0.80 8.84 -21.49
N PRO A 94 0.42 10.04 -21.00
CA PRO A 94 0.28 11.20 -21.87
C PRO A 94 1.61 11.56 -22.52
N LEU A 95 2.73 11.51 -21.80
CA LEU A 95 4.03 11.83 -22.40
C LEU A 95 4.33 10.93 -23.63
N VAL A 96 4.09 9.63 -23.52
CA VAL A 96 4.30 8.66 -24.62
C VAL A 96 3.32 8.85 -25.77
N ILE A 97 2.13 9.41 -25.54
CA ILE A 97 1.14 9.70 -26.59
C ILE A 97 1.41 11.03 -27.27
N TRP A 98 1.76 12.07 -26.50
CA TRP A 98 1.97 13.43 -26.99
C TRP A 98 3.32 13.60 -27.69
N LEU A 99 4.37 12.89 -27.26
CA LEU A 99 5.72 13.01 -27.86
C LEU A 99 5.76 12.57 -29.34
N PRO A 100 5.19 11.41 -29.73
CA PRO A 100 5.11 11.01 -31.14
C PRO A 100 4.19 11.93 -31.93
N LEU A 101 3.09 12.40 -31.32
CA LEU A 101 2.12 13.26 -31.98
C LEU A 101 2.67 14.67 -32.27
N ALA A 102 3.55 15.17 -31.40
CA ALA A 102 4.26 16.43 -31.60
C ALA A 102 5.39 16.30 -32.64
N LEU A 103 6.07 15.15 -32.69
CA LEU A 103 7.14 14.86 -33.64
C LEU A 103 6.62 14.53 -35.04
N TYR A 104 5.47 13.86 -35.14
CA TYR A 104 4.80 13.55 -36.39
C TYR A 104 3.80 14.66 -36.67
N SER A 105 4.24 15.73 -37.34
CA SER A 105 3.37 16.87 -37.68
C SER A 105 2.09 16.38 -38.37
N PRO A 106 0.89 16.51 -37.78
CA PRO A 106 -0.30 16.08 -38.46
C PRO A 106 -0.82 17.25 -39.28
N GLY A 107 -1.18 16.98 -40.54
CA GLY A 107 -2.02 17.89 -41.33
C GLY A 107 -3.41 18.10 -40.69
N PRO A 108 -4.47 18.35 -41.47
CA PRO A 108 -5.75 18.93 -40.98
C PRO A 108 -6.53 18.12 -39.92
N ASN A 109 -6.06 16.94 -39.49
CA ASN A 109 -6.69 16.08 -38.49
C ASN A 109 -6.21 16.30 -37.03
N LEU A 110 -5.52 17.41 -36.75
CA LEU A 110 -5.01 17.76 -35.41
C LEU A 110 -6.11 17.74 -34.33
N VAL A 111 -7.32 18.18 -34.66
CA VAL A 111 -8.46 18.22 -33.72
C VAL A 111 -8.89 16.82 -33.29
N LEU A 112 -8.87 15.85 -34.20
CA LEU A 112 -9.28 14.47 -33.91
C LEU A 112 -8.26 13.79 -32.97
N TRP A 113 -6.98 14.05 -33.20
CA TRP A 113 -5.90 13.57 -32.33
C TRP A 113 -5.89 14.22 -30.95
N ALA A 114 -6.20 15.52 -30.87
CA ALA A 114 -6.37 16.23 -29.60
C ALA A 114 -7.53 15.63 -28.78
N MET A 115 -8.66 15.31 -29.41
CA MET A 115 -9.80 14.66 -28.74
C MET A 115 -9.42 13.28 -28.16
N VAL A 116 -8.70 12.47 -28.93
CA VAL A 116 -8.22 11.15 -28.47
C VAL A 116 -7.26 11.29 -27.27
N ALA A 117 -6.35 12.26 -27.32
CA ALA A 117 -5.41 12.51 -26.24
C ALA A 117 -6.10 12.96 -24.94
N ILE A 118 -7.13 13.82 -25.04
CA ILE A 118 -7.93 14.27 -23.90
C ILE A 118 -8.67 13.09 -23.25
N VAL A 119 -9.33 12.25 -24.05
CA VAL A 119 -10.04 11.07 -23.54
C VAL A 119 -9.09 10.12 -22.81
N LEU A 120 -7.91 9.90 -23.40
CA LEU A 120 -6.91 8.98 -22.84
C LEU A 120 -6.25 9.53 -21.57
N ALA A 121 -6.15 10.84 -21.41
CA ALA A 121 -5.70 11.49 -20.17
C ALA A 121 -6.77 11.51 -19.07
N MET A 122 -8.06 11.61 -19.44
CA MET A 122 -9.18 11.66 -18.49
C MET A 122 -9.46 10.30 -17.83
N LEU A 123 -9.30 9.19 -18.55
CA LEU A 123 -9.52 7.84 -18.04
C LEU A 123 -8.69 7.50 -16.77
N PRO A 124 -7.35 7.70 -16.73
CA PRO A 124 -6.57 7.44 -15.53
C PRO A 124 -6.92 8.40 -14.39
N ALA A 125 -7.20 9.68 -14.69
CA ALA A 125 -7.63 10.65 -13.67
C ALA A 125 -8.94 10.22 -13.00
N LEU A 126 -9.89 9.70 -13.78
CA LEU A 126 -11.18 9.22 -13.29
C LEU A 126 -11.05 7.93 -12.48
N MET A 127 -10.16 7.01 -12.87
CA MET A 127 -9.84 5.82 -12.08
C MET A 127 -9.22 6.17 -10.72
N VAL A 128 -8.32 7.16 -10.68
CA VAL A 128 -7.74 7.66 -9.41
C VAL A 128 -8.80 8.29 -8.54
N TRP A 129 -9.67 9.13 -9.11
CA TRP A 129 -10.77 9.77 -8.37
C TRP A 129 -11.73 8.75 -7.75
N LEU A 130 -12.11 7.71 -8.49
CA LEU A 130 -12.94 6.62 -7.98
C LEU A 130 -12.25 5.81 -6.89
N ALA A 131 -10.94 5.58 -7.01
CA ALA A 131 -10.16 4.88 -5.99
C ALA A 131 -10.00 5.70 -4.70
N TYR A 132 -9.98 7.04 -4.78
CA TYR A 132 -9.90 7.94 -3.63
C TYR A 132 -11.24 8.20 -2.93
N ARG A 133 -12.37 7.88 -3.58
CA ARG A 133 -13.73 8.12 -3.07
C ARG A 133 -14.31 6.93 -2.28
N ARG A 134 -13.56 5.83 -2.11
CA ARG A 134 -13.91 4.67 -1.28
C ARG A 134 -13.03 4.62 -0.04
#